data_AF-A0ABD0NMT8-F1
#
_entry.id   AF-A0ABD0NMT8-F1
#
_cell.length_a   1.000
_cell.length_b   1.000
_cell.length_c   1.000
_cell.angle_alpha   90.00
_cell.angle_beta   90.00
_cell.angle_gamma   90.00
#
_symmetry.space_group_name_H-M   'P 1'
#
loop_
_entity.id
_entity.type
_entity.pdbx_description
1 polymer ?
#
loop_
_entity_poly.entity_id
_entity_poly.type
_entity_poly.pdbx_seq_one_letter_code
_entity_poly.pdbx_strand_id
1 'polypeptide(L)' 'DGGERWCLICGDRASGLHYGIISCEGCKGFFKRSICNKRIYRCNRDKNCQMSRKQRNRCQYCRLQKCLQMGMNRK' A
#
# COMPACT_ATOMS: atom_id res chain seq x y z
N ASP A 1 -17.44 14.64 -13.86
CA ASP A 1 -16.06 14.27 -14.20
C ASP A 1 -15.55 13.22 -13.21
N GLY A 2 -15.80 11.94 -13.49
CA GLY A 2 -15.55 10.82 -12.57
C GLY A 2 -14.40 9.94 -13.05
N GLY A 3 -13.24 10.54 -13.32
CA GLY A 3 -12.07 9.82 -13.83
C GLY A 3 -11.66 8.65 -12.94
N GLU A 4 -11.42 7.49 -13.55
CA GLU A 4 -10.93 6.30 -12.85
C GLU A 4 -9.63 6.61 -12.12
N ARG A 5 -9.61 6.44 -10.80
CA ARG A 5 -8.43 6.72 -9.97
C ARG A 5 -7.66 5.44 -9.74
N TRP A 6 -6.34 5.51 -9.85
CA TRP A 6 -5.44 4.36 -9.64
C TRP A 6 -4.79 4.41 -8.26
N CYS A 7 -4.62 3.26 -7.63
CA CYS A 7 -3.98 3.14 -6.34
C CYS A 7 -2.49 3.51 -6.46
N LEU A 8 -2.08 4.56 -5.74
CA LEU A 8 -0.70 5.06 -5.76
C LEU A 8 0.34 4.05 -5.24
N ILE A 9 -0.10 3.00 -4.55
CA ILE A 9 0.77 1.95 -4.04
C ILE A 9 1.02 0.86 -5.10
N CYS A 10 -0.04 0.34 -5.71
CA CYS A 10 0.05 -0.89 -6.51
C CYS A 10 -0.52 -0.82 -7.93
N GLY A 11 -1.05 0.34 -8.34
CA GLY A 11 -1.66 0.55 -9.66
C GLY A 11 -2.98 -0.17 -9.87
N ASP A 12 -3.56 -0.79 -8.84
CA ASP A 12 -4.90 -1.37 -8.90
C ASP A 12 -5.98 -0.28 -8.90
N ARG A 13 -7.21 -0.59 -9.30
CA ARG A 13 -8.31 0.37 -9.26
C ARG A 13 -8.53 0.88 -7.84
N ALA A 14 -8.49 2.20 -7.65
CA ALA A 14 -8.69 2.81 -6.34
C ALA A 14 -10.19 2.89 -6.02
N SER A 15 -10.52 2.73 -4.74
CA SER A 15 -11.87 2.95 -4.22
C SER A 15 -12.04 4.37 -3.66
N GLY A 16 -10.95 5.10 -3.43
CA GLY A 16 -10.99 6.48 -2.93
C GLY A 16 -9.77 6.86 -2.12
N LEU A 17 -9.92 7.92 -1.32
CA LEU A 17 -8.94 8.35 -0.33
C LEU A 17 -8.99 7.46 0.91
N HIS A 18 -7.87 6.86 1.27
CA HIS A 18 -7.71 6.13 2.53
C HIS A 18 -6.38 6.50 3.15
N TYR A 19 -6.39 6.83 4.44
CA TYR A 19 -5.17 7.18 5.19
C TYR A 19 -4.38 8.34 4.55
N GLY A 20 -5.08 9.30 3.96
CA GLY A 20 -4.48 10.50 3.33
C GLY A 20 -4.17 10.39 1.83
N ILE A 21 -4.30 9.21 1.19
CA ILE A 21 -3.95 9.06 -0.24
C ILE A 21 -4.95 8.20 -1.02
N ILE A 22 -4.92 8.34 -2.36
CA ILE A 22 -5.71 7.50 -3.27
C ILE A 22 -5.18 6.06 -3.25
N SER A 23 -6.01 5.12 -2.81
CA SER A 23 -5.65 3.71 -2.75
C SER A 23 -6.81 2.75 -2.95
N CYS A 24 -6.49 1.48 -3.18
CA CYS A 24 -7.48 0.40 -3.28
C CYS A 24 -7.75 -0.22 -1.90
N GLU A 25 -8.87 -0.94 -1.77
CA GLU A 25 -9.24 -1.66 -0.53
C GLU A 25 -8.15 -2.63 -0.05
N GLY A 26 -7.41 -3.25 -0.98
CA GLY A 26 -6.32 -4.14 -0.64
C GLY A 26 -5.17 -3.45 0.09
N CYS A 27 -4.76 -2.25 -0.34
CA CYS A 27 -3.69 -1.49 0.30
C CYS A 27 -4.17 -0.76 1.56
N LYS A 28 -5.42 -0.25 1.57
CA LYS A 28 -6.10 0.25 2.77
C LYS A 28 -6.10 -0.81 3.89
N GLY A 29 -6.63 -2.00 3.63
CA GLY A 29 -6.73 -3.07 4.63
C GLY A 29 -5.36 -3.59 5.08
N PHE A 30 -4.40 -3.67 4.15
CA PHE A 30 -3.02 -4.02 4.48
C PHE A 30 -2.38 -2.99 5.43
N PHE A 31 -2.49 -1.69 5.13
CA PHE A 31 -1.94 -0.63 5.97
C PHE A 31 -2.57 -0.63 7.36
N LYS A 32 -3.91 -0.70 7.44
CA LYS A 32 -4.66 -0.81 8.71
C LYS A 32 -4.10 -1.93 9.59
N ARG A 33 -4.04 -3.16 9.08
CA ARG A 33 -3.56 -4.32 9.86
C ARG A 33 -2.08 -4.21 10.23
N SER A 34 -1.25 -3.68 9.33
CA SER A 34 0.18 -3.50 9.59
C SER A 34 0.41 -2.60 10.78
N ILE A 35 -0.33 -1.50 10.84
CA ILE A 35 -0.15 -0.47 11.86
C ILE A 35 -0.88 -0.80 13.17
N CYS A 36 -2.12 -1.28 13.11
CA CYS A 36 -2.88 -1.69 14.31
C CYS A 36 -2.17 -2.81 15.07
N ASN A 37 -1.60 -3.78 14.35
CA ASN A 37 -0.95 -4.94 14.97
C ASN A 37 0.57 -4.75 15.13
N LYS A 38 1.08 -3.52 14.92
CA LYS A 38 2.51 -3.17 15.00
C LYS A 38 3.41 -4.18 14.27
N ARG A 39 2.99 -4.59 13.06
CA ARG A 39 3.69 -5.63 12.29
C ARG A 39 5.06 -5.12 11.85
N ILE A 40 6.08 -5.91 12.15
CA ILE A 40 7.44 -5.71 11.64
C ILE A 40 7.65 -6.72 10.52
N TYR A 41 7.90 -6.23 9.32
CA TYR A 41 8.18 -7.06 8.15
C TYR A 41 9.66 -7.01 7.79
N ARG A 42 10.16 -8.07 7.16
CA ARG A 42 11.50 -8.15 6.59
C ARG A 42 11.40 -8.34 5.08
N CYS A 43 12.29 -7.69 4.32
CA CYS A 43 12.49 -8.00 2.92
C CYS A 43 13.57 -9.07 2.81
N ASN A 44 13.34 -10.09 1.97
CA ASN A 44 14.31 -11.16 1.67
C ASN A 44 15.01 -10.92 0.32
N ARG A 45 15.04 -9.67 -0.14
CA ARG A 45 15.64 -9.17 -1.39
C ARG A 45 16.24 -7.79 -1.09
N ASP A 46 16.47 -6.98 -2.10
CA ASP A 46 17.17 -5.69 -2.00
C ASP A 46 16.28 -4.51 -1.56
N LYS A 47 15.20 -4.79 -0.81
CA LYS A 47 14.24 -3.77 -0.34
C LYS A 47 13.61 -2.90 -1.43
N ASN A 48 13.70 -3.29 -2.70
CA ASN A 48 13.18 -2.55 -3.85
C ASN A 48 12.15 -3.39 -4.66
N CYS A 49 11.28 -4.11 -3.95
CA CYS A 49 10.31 -4.99 -4.60
C CYS A 49 9.23 -4.20 -5.34
N GLN A 50 8.94 -4.56 -6.59
CA GLN A 50 7.88 -3.94 -7.38
C GLN A 50 6.50 -4.13 -6.73
N MET A 51 5.78 -3.03 -6.55
CA MET A 51 4.40 -3.03 -6.04
C MET A 51 3.42 -2.88 -7.21
N SER A 52 2.98 -4.01 -7.75
CA SER A 52 1.92 -4.12 -8.75
C SER A 52 0.73 -4.92 -8.21
N ARG A 53 -0.44 -4.85 -8.87
CA ARG A 53 -1.62 -5.66 -8.51
C ARG A 53 -1.29 -7.15 -8.31
N LYS A 54 -0.44 -7.71 -9.18
CA LYS A 54 -0.05 -9.13 -9.18
C LYS A 54 0.99 -9.46 -8.10
N GLN A 55 1.89 -8.53 -7.76
CA GLN A 55 3.08 -8.83 -6.95
C GLN A 55 3.08 -8.20 -5.55
N ARG A 56 2.14 -7.29 -5.25
CA ARG A 56 2.08 -6.56 -3.96
C ARG A 56 2.09 -7.46 -2.71
N ASN A 57 1.66 -8.72 -2.81
CA ASN A 57 1.66 -9.64 -1.67
C ASN A 57 2.99 -10.39 -1.48
N ARG A 58 3.92 -10.34 -2.44
CA ARG A 58 5.21 -11.06 -2.37
C ARG A 58 6.18 -10.46 -1.35
N CYS A 59 6.05 -9.18 -1.00
CA CYS A 59 6.89 -8.56 0.00
C CYS A 59 6.12 -7.50 0.80
N GLN A 60 5.72 -7.87 2.02
CA GLN A 60 5.00 -6.99 2.93
C GLN A 60 5.86 -5.81 3.40
N TYR A 61 7.18 -6.00 3.56
CA TYR A 61 8.09 -4.91 3.90
C TYR A 61 8.04 -3.79 2.86
N CYS A 62 8.33 -4.10 1.60
CA CYS A 62 8.36 -3.08 0.54
C CYS A 62 6.98 -2.47 0.32
N ARG A 63 5.90 -3.25 0.50
CA ARG A 63 4.54 -2.73 0.43
C ARG A 63 4.27 -1.70 1.53
N LEU A 64 4.63 -2.00 2.78
CA LEU A 64 4.43 -1.08 3.90
C LEU A 64 5.32 0.15 3.77
N GLN A 65 6.58 -0.01 3.34
CA GLN A 65 7.46 1.11 3.07
C GLN A 65 6.90 2.03 1.99
N LYS A 66 6.39 1.47 0.87
CA LYS A 66 5.75 2.28 -0.18
C LYS A 66 4.48 2.98 0.33
N CYS A 67 3.68 2.34 1.18
CA CYS A 67 2.55 3.01 1.84
C CYS A 67 2.99 4.26 2.59
N LEU A 68 4.01 4.14 3.45
CA LEU A 68 4.54 5.26 4.24
C LEU A 68 5.17 6.33 3.35
N GLN A 69 5.98 5.94 2.37
CA GLN A 69 6.65 6.84 1.43
C GLN A 69 5.67 7.67 0.60
N MET A 70 4.55 7.08 0.18
CA MET A 70 3.51 7.80 -0.56
C MET A 70 2.65 8.69 0.35
N GLY A 71 2.82 8.64 1.68
CA GLY A 71 2.13 9.51 2.62
C GLY A 71 0.96 8.88 3.37
N MET A 72 0.79 7.54 3.34
CA MET A 72 -0.22 6.91 4.18
C MET A 72 0.08 7.16 5.67
N ASN A 73 -0.90 7.70 6.39
CA ASN A 73 -0.76 8.04 7.79
C ASN A 73 -2.01 7.64 8.60
N ARG A 74 -1.88 7.54 9.93
CA ARG A 74 -2.99 7.17 10.83
C ARG A 74 -3.86 8.35 11.27
N LYS A 75 -3.50 9.58 10.88
CA LYS A 75 -4.21 10.77 11.34
C LYS A 75 -5.59 10.82 10.69
#